data_AF-A0A1L8E114-F1
#
_entry.id   AF-A0A1L8E114-F1
#
_cell.length_a   1.000
_cell.length_b   1.000
_cell.length_c   1.000
_cell.angle_alpha   90.00
_cell.angle_beta   90.00
_cell.angle_gamma   90.00
#
_symmetry.space_group_name_H-M   'P 1'
#
loop_
_entity.id
_entity.type
_entity.pdbx_description
1 polymer ?
#
loop_
_entity_poly.entity_id
_entity_poly.type
_entity_poly.pdbx_seq_one_letter_code
_entity_poly.pdbx_strand_id
1 'polypeptide(L)'
;MAAQVPLESLDKDQLKTFSDFLMSYNKLSEMCFIDCVTDFTARSVKNDEERCALNCMEKYLKMNQRVSQRFQEYQMISNENAMAMVQKTGQMPG
;
A
#
# COMPACT_ATOMS: atom_id res chain seq x y z
N MET A 1 2.90 -30.09 -11.50
CA MET A 1 2.74 -29.18 -12.66
C MET A 1 2.71 -27.77 -12.11
N ALA A 2 3.86 -27.09 -12.07
CA ALA A 2 3.89 -25.66 -11.76
C ALA A 2 3.60 -24.93 -13.08
N ALA A 3 2.42 -24.34 -13.21
CA ALA A 3 2.11 -23.47 -14.33
C ALA A 3 3.00 -22.24 -14.21
N GLN A 4 4.09 -22.23 -14.96
CA GLN A 4 4.91 -21.03 -15.17
C GLN A 4 4.12 -20.15 -16.13
N VAL A 5 3.36 -19.21 -15.58
CA VAL A 5 2.72 -18.16 -16.39
C VAL A 5 3.85 -17.32 -16.98
N PRO A 6 4.00 -17.25 -18.32
CA PRO A 6 5.04 -16.44 -18.94
C PRO A 6 4.84 -14.97 -18.55
N LEU A 7 5.90 -14.31 -18.09
CA LEU A 7 5.86 -12.90 -17.69
C LEU A 7 5.36 -11.99 -18.83
N GLU A 8 5.52 -12.44 -20.08
CA GLU A 8 5.08 -11.78 -21.32
C GLU A 8 3.56 -11.80 -21.56
N SER A 9 2.79 -12.64 -20.86
CA SER A 9 1.33 -12.69 -21.00
C SER A 9 0.58 -11.86 -19.94
N LEU A 10 1.29 -11.17 -19.05
CA LEU A 10 0.69 -10.32 -18.03
C LEU A 10 0.44 -8.92 -18.61
N ASP A 11 -0.81 -8.45 -18.52
CA ASP A 11 -1.17 -7.09 -18.87
C ASP A 11 -0.27 -6.08 -18.14
N LYS A 12 0.08 -4.97 -18.81
CA LYS A 12 0.96 -3.93 -18.24
C LYS A 12 0.47 -3.42 -16.88
N ASP A 13 -0.85 -3.32 -16.70
CA ASP A 13 -1.46 -2.92 -15.44
C ASP A 13 -1.34 -3.98 -14.34
N GLN A 14 -1.38 -5.27 -14.70
CA GLN A 14 -1.11 -6.36 -13.76
C GLN A 14 0.36 -6.38 -13.34
N LEU A 15 1.29 -6.17 -14.28
CA LEU A 15 2.72 -6.04 -13.98
C LEU A 15 3.00 -4.86 -13.04
N LYS A 16 2.35 -3.70 -13.29
CA LYS A 16 2.44 -2.54 -12.42
C LYS A 16 1.91 -2.85 -11.01
N THR A 17 0.73 -3.45 -10.91
CA THR A 17 0.12 -3.84 -9.63
C THR A 17 1.02 -4.78 -8.84
N PHE A 18 1.65 -5.74 -9.52
CA PHE A 18 2.58 -6.66 -8.89
C PHE A 18 3.87 -5.97 -8.41
N SER A 19 4.42 -5.06 -9.23
CA SER A 19 5.55 -4.23 -8.84
C SER A 19 5.24 -3.38 -7.60
N ASP A 20 4.09 -2.72 -7.58
CA ASP A 20 3.64 -1.89 -6.46
C ASP A 20 3.45 -2.73 -5.19
N PHE A 21 2.93 -3.95 -5.33
CA PHE A 21 2.83 -4.92 -4.23
C PHE A 21 4.21 -5.27 -3.66
N LEU A 22 5.20 -5.59 -4.50
CA LEU A 22 6.54 -5.92 -4.04
C LEU A 22 7.23 -4.74 -3.33
N MET A 23 7.03 -3.52 -3.85
CA MET A 23 7.52 -2.32 -3.18
C MET A 23 6.91 -2.13 -1.79
N SER A 24 5.59 -2.32 -1.66
CA SER A 24 4.88 -2.25 -0.38
C SER A 24 5.32 -3.35 0.58
N TYR A 25 5.50 -4.59 0.08
CA TYR A 25 6.01 -5.72 0.86
C TYR A 25 7.39 -5.43 1.45
N ASN A 26 8.32 -4.93 0.63
CA ASN A 26 9.66 -4.58 1.09
C ASN A 26 9.61 -3.46 2.13
N LYS A 27 8.79 -2.44 1.92
CA LYS A 27 8.65 -1.34 2.87
C LYS A 27 8.10 -1.80 4.22
N LEU A 28 7.08 -2.65 4.19
CA LEU A 28 6.49 -3.23 5.38
C LEU A 28 7.48 -4.10 6.15
N SER A 29 8.20 -4.96 5.41
CA SER A 29 9.19 -5.86 6.00
C SER A 29 10.31 -5.10 6.69
N GLU A 30 10.83 -4.04 6.06
CA GLU A 30 11.84 -3.15 6.64
C GLU A 30 11.32 -2.48 7.93
N MET A 31 10.14 -1.87 7.91
CA MET A 31 9.60 -1.18 9.08
C MET A 31 9.37 -2.14 10.25
N CYS A 32 8.72 -3.27 10.02
CA CYS A 32 8.46 -4.22 11.10
C CYS A 32 9.76 -4.85 11.62
N PHE A 33 10.78 -5.04 10.78
CA PHE A 33 12.08 -5.48 11.25
C PHE A 33 12.72 -4.46 12.20
N ILE A 34 12.77 -3.18 11.80
CA ILE A 34 13.35 -2.10 12.61
C ILE A 34 12.60 -1.92 13.94
N ASP A 35 11.26 -2.02 13.93
CA ASP A 35 10.45 -1.76 15.11
C ASP A 35 10.38 -2.96 16.07
N CYS A 36 10.48 -4.19 15.57
CA CYS A 36 10.22 -5.40 16.36
C CYS A 36 11.44 -6.28 16.63
N VAL A 37 12.46 -6.29 15.77
CA VAL A 37 13.65 -7.12 15.98
C VAL A 37 14.67 -6.32 16.78
N THR A 38 14.78 -6.65 18.05
CA THR A 38 15.54 -5.87 19.04
C THR A 38 16.63 -6.69 19.72
N ASP A 39 16.56 -8.01 19.65
CA ASP A 39 17.51 -8.90 20.29
C ASP A 39 18.36 -9.66 19.26
N PHE A 40 19.65 -9.37 19.25
CA PHE A 40 20.62 -9.96 18.33
C PHE A 40 21.55 -11.00 19.01
N THR A 41 21.15 -11.54 20.16
CA THR A 41 21.93 -12.56 20.89
C THR A 41 21.75 -13.98 20.35
N ALA A 42 20.72 -14.22 19.53
CA ALA A 42 20.45 -15.50 18.91
C ALA A 42 20.07 -15.33 17.43
N ARG A 43 20.24 -16.39 16.63
CA ARG A 43 19.82 -16.42 15.21
C ARG A 43 18.31 -16.64 15.05
N SER A 44 17.64 -17.14 16.07
CA SER A 44 16.19 -17.38 16.07
C SER A 44 15.44 -16.12 16.49
N VAL A 45 14.33 -15.84 15.82
CA VAL A 45 13.37 -14.81 16.22
C VAL A 45 12.71 -15.24 17.53
N LYS A 46 12.65 -14.33 18.52
CA LYS A 46 11.99 -14.62 19.80
C LYS A 46 10.47 -14.52 19.65
N ASN A 47 9.73 -15.24 20.50
CA ASN A 47 8.25 -15.22 20.48
C ASN A 47 7.66 -13.80 20.60
N ASP A 48 8.29 -12.91 21.38
CA ASP A 48 7.84 -11.52 21.52
C ASP A 48 8.07 -10.70 20.25
N GLU A 49 9.19 -10.92 19.56
CA GLU A 49 9.51 -10.27 18.28
C GLU A 49 8.58 -10.77 17.17
N GLU A 50 8.28 -12.07 17.14
CA GLU A 50 7.31 -12.67 16.21
C GLU A 50 5.91 -12.07 16.42
N ARG A 51 5.46 -12.02 17.69
CA ARG A 51 4.17 -11.40 18.03
C ARG A 51 4.16 -9.91 17.67
N CYS A 52 5.25 -9.19 17.88
CA CYS A 52 5.37 -7.80 17.47
C CYS A 52 5.24 -7.65 15.95
N ALA A 53 5.98 -8.46 15.17
CA ALA A 53 5.97 -8.39 13.71
C ALA A 53 4.59 -8.67 13.12
N LEU A 54 3.86 -9.67 13.65
CA LEU A 54 2.47 -9.96 13.25
C LEU A 54 1.53 -8.78 13.52
N ASN A 55 1.62 -8.19 14.72
CA ASN A 55 0.82 -7.02 15.06
C ASN A 55 1.20 -5.79 14.22
N CYS A 56 2.49 -5.61 13.92
CA CYS A 56 2.99 -4.53 13.08
C CYS A 56 2.38 -4.63 11.67
N MET A 57 2.45 -5.81 11.05
CA MET A 57 1.84 -6.09 9.76
C MET A 57 0.34 -5.79 9.76
N GLU A 58 -0.40 -6.34 10.72
CA GLU A 58 -1.85 -6.14 10.81
C GLU A 58 -2.22 -4.67 10.97
N LYS A 59 -1.54 -3.95 11.86
CA LYS A 59 -1.75 -2.51 12.08
C LYS A 59 -1.43 -1.71 10.83
N TYR A 60 -0.33 -1.99 10.15
CA TYR A 60 0.06 -1.28 8.94
C TYR A 60 -0.98 -1.46 7.82
N LEU A 61 -1.45 -2.69 7.60
CA LEU A 61 -2.46 -2.97 6.56
C LEU A 61 -3.79 -2.28 6.87
N LYS A 62 -4.26 -2.35 8.13
CA LYS A 62 -5.47 -1.65 8.57
C LYS A 62 -5.33 -0.13 8.45
N MET A 63 -4.17 0.41 8.80
CA MET A 63 -3.86 1.83 8.65
C MET A 63 -3.91 2.24 7.17
N ASN A 64 -3.24 1.51 6.28
CA ASN A 64 -3.25 1.80 4.84
C ASN A 64 -4.67 1.81 4.28
N GLN A 65 -5.49 0.80 4.61
CA GLN A 65 -6.89 0.77 4.17
C GLN A 65 -7.67 2.00 4.65
N ARG A 66 -7.52 2.37 5.92
CA ARG A 66 -8.20 3.53 6.50
C ARG A 66 -7.74 4.85 5.88
N VAL A 67 -6.44 5.02 5.66
CA VAL A 67 -5.87 6.20 5.01
C VAL A 67 -6.36 6.29 3.58
N SER A 68 -6.34 5.20 2.81
CA SER A 68 -6.86 5.16 1.44
C SER A 68 -8.34 5.53 1.37
N GLN A 69 -9.18 5.04 2.31
CA GLN A 69 -10.58 5.43 2.37
C GLN A 69 -10.75 6.95 2.55
N ARG A 70 -10.04 7.54 3.53
CA ARG A 70 -10.13 9.00 3.78
C ARG A 70 -9.57 9.82 2.63
N PHE A 71 -8.52 9.33 1.97
CA PHE A 71 -7.95 9.96 0.80
C PHE A 71 -8.93 9.98 -0.37
N GLN A 72 -9.63 8.88 -0.63
CA GLN A 72 -10.68 8.81 -1.65
C GLN A 72 -11.85 9.76 -1.34
N GLU A 73 -12.31 9.81 -0.09
CA GLU A 73 -13.33 10.77 0.35
C GLU A 73 -12.91 12.21 0.06
N TYR A 74 -11.66 12.57 0.38
CA TYR A 74 -11.12 13.90 0.12
C TYR A 74 -11.00 14.21 -1.38
N GLN A 75 -10.54 13.24 -2.18
CA GLN A 75 -10.42 13.42 -3.64
C GLN A 75 -11.78 13.67 -4.29
N MET A 76 -12.84 12.99 -3.86
CA MET A 76 -14.21 13.23 -4.36
C MET A 76 -14.65 14.67 -4.09
N ILE A 77 -14.53 15.13 -2.83
CA ILE A 77 -14.91 16.50 -2.44
C ILE A 77 -14.09 17.55 -3.21
N SER A 78 -12.78 17.33 -3.33
CA SER A 78 -11.90 18.23 -4.06
C SER A 78 -12.27 18.32 -5.55
N ASN A 79 -12.66 17.20 -6.15
CA ASN A 79 -13.06 17.16 -7.56
C ASN A 79 -14.42 17.86 -7.76
N GLU A 80 -15.39 17.65 -6.87
CA GLU A 80 -16.67 18.37 -6.89
C GLU A 80 -16.48 19.89 -6.79
N ASN A 81 -15.63 20.34 -5.86
CA ASN A 81 -15.29 21.76 -5.70
C ASN A 81 -14.60 22.33 -6.94
N ALA A 82 -13.68 21.56 -7.56
CA ALA A 82 -13.02 21.96 -8.80
C ALA A 82 -14.02 22.09 -9.95
N MET A 83 -14.93 21.13 -10.12
CA MET A 83 -15.98 21.20 -11.15
C MET A 83 -16.94 22.37 -10.91
N ALA A 84 -17.31 22.66 -9.67
CA ALA A 84 -18.15 23.81 -9.33
C ALA A 84 -17.44 25.15 -9.63
N MET A 85 -16.11 25.22 -9.43
CA MET A 85 -15.32 26.38 -9.83
C MET A 85 -15.28 26.55 -11.36
N VAL A 86 -15.05 25.47 -12.12
CA VAL A 86 -15.06 25.50 -13.60
C VAL A 86 -16.41 25.98 -14.15
N GLN A 87 -17.52 25.52 -13.56
CA GLN A 87 -18.87 25.97 -13.93
C GLN A 87 -19.09 27.47 -13.63
N LYS A 88 -18.54 27.99 -12.52
CA LYS A 88 -18.66 29.40 -12.15
C LYS A 88 -17.77 30.34 -12.97
N THR A 89 -16.65 29.87 -13.51
CA THR A 89 -15.71 30.70 -14.28
C THR A 89 -15.98 30.73 -15.80
N GLY A 90 -17.04 30.07 -16.28
CA GLY A 90 -17.52 30.24 -17.68
C GLY A 90 -16.60 29.73 -18.78
N GLN A 91 -15.60 28.89 -18.47
CA GLN A 91 -14.72 28.26 -19.45
C GLN A 91 -15.02 26.76 -19.50
N MET A 92 -16.00 26.36 -20.31
CA MET A 92 -16.12 24.95 -20.71
C MET A 92 -14.94 24.61 -21.63
N PRO A 93 -14.17 23.54 -21.37
CA PRO A 93 -13.34 22.96 -22.41
C PRO A 93 -14.30 22.23 -23.37
N GLY A 94 -14.39 22.74 -24.61
CA GLY A 94 -14.89 21.96 -25.72
C GLY A 94 -13.92 20.84 -26.09
#